data_AF-A0AA37X4R7-F1
#
_entry.id   AF-A0AA37X4R7-F1
#
_cell.length_a   1.000
_cell.length_b   1.000
_cell.length_c   1.000
_cell.angle_alpha   90.00
_cell.angle_beta   90.00
_cell.angle_gamma   90.00
#
_symmetry.space_group_name_H-M   'P 1'
#
loop_
_entity.id
_entity.type
_entity.pdbx_description
1 polymer ?
#
loop_
_entity_poly.entity_id
_entity_poly.type
_entity_poly.pdbx_seq_one_letter_code
_entity_poly.pdbx_strand_id
1 'polypeptide(L)'
;MNESDESPQLQGETTAERTLAAIEIIEERVRSNAHGFDRVIVNQALPLIHPRLEQRILSVPESELIAELRHVQALLQAILGEPATTKRKRRGKRVAEKTRRQSTPRR
;
A
#
# COMPACT_ATOMS: atom_id res chain seq x y z
N MET A 1 0.30 -15.34 19.15
CA MET A 1 1.51 -15.10 18.34
C MET A 1 1.19 -13.90 17.48
N ASN A 2 1.85 -12.77 17.73
CA ASN A 2 1.68 -11.56 16.92
C ASN A 2 2.65 -11.70 15.75
N GLU A 3 2.16 -12.17 14.60
CA GLU A 3 2.89 -12.00 13.35
C GLU A 3 2.84 -10.51 13.03
N SER A 4 4.01 -9.88 13.11
CA SER A 4 4.18 -8.47 12.75
C SER A 4 3.74 -8.28 11.31
N ASP A 5 2.72 -7.45 11.09
CA ASP A 5 2.36 -6.82 9.81
C ASP A 5 3.49 -5.85 9.37
N GLU A 6 4.73 -6.31 9.33
CA GLU A 6 5.85 -5.54 8.82
C GLU A 6 5.85 -5.70 7.31
N SER A 7 5.00 -4.91 6.65
CA SER A 7 5.06 -4.76 5.21
C SER A 7 6.51 -4.40 4.83
N PRO A 8 7.15 -5.11 3.88
CA PRO A 8 8.51 -4.81 3.50
C PRO A 8 8.60 -3.35 3.08
N GLN A 9 9.45 -2.58 3.76
CA GLN A 9 9.70 -1.19 3.37
C GLN A 9 10.35 -1.20 2.00
N LEU A 10 9.60 -0.80 0.98
CA LEU A 10 10.09 -0.65 -0.39
C LEU A 10 11.16 0.45 -0.38
N GLN A 11 12.41 0.04 -0.58
CA GLN A 11 13.55 0.96 -0.66
C GLN A 11 13.55 1.63 -2.05
N GLY A 12 13.90 2.91 -2.11
CA GLY A 12 13.93 3.70 -3.35
C GLY A 12 13.59 5.17 -3.12
N GLU A 13 14.36 6.06 -3.74
CA GLU A 13 14.18 7.50 -3.67
C GLU A 13 12.96 7.92 -4.50
N THR A 14 12.85 7.37 -5.71
CA THR A 14 11.80 7.69 -6.67
C THR A 14 10.59 6.75 -6.58
N THR A 15 9.42 7.19 -7.05
CA THR A 15 8.25 6.30 -7.14
C THR A 15 8.48 5.15 -8.11
N ALA A 16 9.26 5.36 -9.18
CA ALA A 16 9.63 4.30 -10.12
C ALA A 16 10.45 3.20 -9.45
N GLU A 17 11.51 3.55 -8.70
CA GLU A 17 12.33 2.59 -7.95
C GLU A 17 11.50 1.78 -6.95
N ARG A 18 10.66 2.45 -6.15
CA ARG A 18 9.77 1.77 -5.20
C ARG A 18 8.80 0.82 -5.90
N THR A 19 8.33 1.18 -7.10
CA THR A 19 7.42 0.35 -7.90
C THR A 19 8.14 -0.89 -8.42
N LEU A 20 9.36 -0.75 -8.95
CA LEU A 20 10.17 -1.87 -9.43
C LEU A 20 10.52 -2.83 -8.29
N ALA A 21 10.95 -2.29 -7.14
CA ALA A 21 11.19 -3.11 -5.94
C ALA A 21 9.95 -3.89 -5.50
N ALA A 22 8.75 -3.30 -5.60
CA ALA A 22 7.50 -4.00 -5.29
C ALA A 22 7.22 -5.14 -6.28
N ILE A 23 7.48 -4.91 -7.57
CA ILE A 23 7.33 -5.92 -8.61
C ILE A 23 8.26 -7.11 -8.35
N GLU A 24 9.53 -6.86 -8.01
CA GLU A 24 10.50 -7.92 -7.70
C GLU A 24 10.03 -8.81 -6.53
N ILE A 25 9.53 -8.20 -5.45
CA ILE A 25 8.99 -8.94 -4.30
C ILE A 25 7.79 -9.81 -4.72
N ILE A 26 6.91 -9.28 -5.58
CA ILE A 26 5.76 -10.03 -6.10
C ILE A 26 6.22 -11.16 -7.00
N GLU A 27 7.18 -10.93 -7.90
CA GLU A 27 7.73 -11.96 -8.76
C GLU A 27 8.32 -13.11 -7.96
N GLU A 28 9.09 -12.81 -6.91
CA GLU A 28 9.67 -13.81 -6.03
C GLU A 28 8.58 -14.61 -5.28
N ARG A 29 7.54 -13.92 -4.79
CA ARG A 29 6.37 -14.59 -4.20
C ARG A 29 5.65 -15.49 -5.19
N VAL A 30 5.44 -15.04 -6.42
CA VAL A 30 4.80 -15.85 -7.46
C VAL A 30 5.66 -17.08 -7.78
N ARG A 31 6.98 -16.92 -7.95
CA ARG A 31 7.90 -18.04 -8.22
C ARG A 31 7.95 -19.04 -7.07
N SER A 32 7.94 -18.58 -5.82
CA SER A 32 8.00 -19.47 -4.64
C SER A 32 6.71 -20.26 -4.40
N ASN A 33 5.55 -19.72 -4.80
CA ASN A 33 4.25 -20.37 -4.67
C ASN A 33 3.81 -21.15 -5.92
N ALA A 34 4.49 -20.98 -7.06
CA ALA A 34 4.17 -21.70 -8.29
C ALA A 34 4.70 -23.15 -8.25
N HIS A 35 3.83 -24.10 -8.61
CA HIS A 35 4.16 -25.54 -8.60
C HIS A 35 3.72 -26.23 -9.90
N GLY A 36 4.30 -27.40 -10.18
CA GLY A 36 3.96 -28.19 -11.37
C GLY A 36 4.08 -27.40 -12.67
N PHE A 37 3.01 -27.40 -13.45
CA PHE A 37 2.94 -26.72 -14.75
C PHE A 37 3.01 -25.19 -14.63
N ASP A 38 2.40 -24.60 -13.61
CA ASP A 38 2.39 -23.14 -13.41
C ASP A 38 3.81 -22.60 -13.21
N ARG A 39 4.68 -23.38 -12.55
CA ARG A 39 6.10 -23.02 -12.39
C ARG A 39 6.80 -22.88 -13.75
N VAL A 40 6.48 -23.74 -14.71
CA VAL A 40 7.05 -23.66 -16.08
C VAL A 40 6.56 -22.39 -16.77
N ILE A 41 5.26 -22.10 -16.69
CA ILE A 41 4.67 -20.89 -17.28
C ILE A 41 5.30 -19.64 -16.67
N VAL A 42 5.32 -19.54 -15.34
CA VAL A 42 5.87 -18.37 -14.62
C VAL A 42 7.33 -18.14 -15.00
N ASN A 43 8.15 -19.19 -15.00
CA ASN A 43 9.58 -19.08 -15.32
C ASN A 43 9.84 -18.70 -16.77
N GLN A 44 8.94 -19.01 -17.70
CA GLN A 44 9.04 -18.60 -19.10
C GLN A 44 8.49 -17.19 -19.32
N ALA A 45 7.39 -16.84 -18.65
CA ALA A 45 6.67 -15.59 -18.87
C ALA A 45 7.35 -14.39 -18.20
N LEU A 46 7.80 -14.51 -16.96
CA LEU A 46 8.38 -13.38 -16.22
C LEU A 46 9.59 -12.75 -16.93
N PRO A 47 10.57 -13.51 -17.45
CA PRO A 47 11.69 -12.92 -18.20
C PRO A 47 11.28 -12.17 -19.48
N LEU A 48 10.12 -12.51 -20.07
CA LEU A 48 9.61 -11.86 -21.27
C LEU A 48 8.84 -10.58 -20.95
N ILE A 49 8.15 -10.55 -19.81
CA ILE A 49 7.27 -9.44 -19.40
C ILE A 49 8.06 -8.38 -18.64
N HIS A 50 8.94 -8.78 -17.72
CA HIS A 50 9.63 -7.89 -16.81
C HIS A 50 10.35 -6.73 -17.52
N PRO A 51 11.19 -6.95 -18.56
CA PRO A 51 11.89 -5.85 -19.22
C PRO A 51 10.97 -4.82 -19.86
N ARG A 52 9.82 -5.26 -20.40
CA ARG A 52 8.82 -4.37 -21.01
C ARG A 52 8.10 -3.55 -19.96
N LEU A 53 7.81 -4.15 -18.80
CA LEU A 53 7.18 -3.46 -17.69
C LEU A 53 8.13 -2.42 -17.08
N GLU A 54 9.40 -2.80 -16.88
CA GLU A 54 10.46 -1.92 -16.41
C GLU A 54 10.63 -0.70 -17.31
N GLN A 55 10.78 -0.92 -18.62
CA GLN A 55 10.89 0.17 -19.60
C GLN A 55 9.69 1.12 -19.53
N ARG A 56 8.47 0.60 -19.42
CA ARG A 56 7.27 1.44 -19.31
C ARG A 56 7.30 2.29 -18.06
N ILE A 57 7.62 1.71 -16.90
CA ILE A 57 7.68 2.42 -15.61
C ILE A 57 8.73 3.53 -15.65
N LEU A 58 9.91 3.27 -16.22
CA LEU A 58 10.98 4.26 -16.32
C LEU A 58 10.69 5.35 -17.37
N SER A 59 9.88 5.05 -18.38
CA SER A 59 9.56 5.98 -19.48
C SER A 59 8.44 6.97 -19.18
N VAL A 60 7.60 6.71 -18.17
CA VAL A 60 6.43 7.55 -17.87
C VAL A 60 6.76 8.63 -16.83
N PRO A 61 6.12 9.81 -16.90
CA PRO A 61 6.21 10.82 -15.86
C PRO A 61 5.72 10.28 -14.51
N GLU A 62 6.35 10.72 -13.42
CA GLU A 62 6.02 10.26 -12.07
C GLU A 62 4.54 10.49 -11.70
N SER A 63 3.94 11.60 -12.17
CA SER A 63 2.51 11.90 -11.95
C SER A 63 1.58 10.86 -12.58
N GLU A 64 1.93 10.37 -13.77
CA GLU A 64 1.13 9.35 -14.48
C GLU A 64 1.30 7.99 -13.81
N LEU A 65 2.53 7.65 -13.40
CA LEU A 65 2.79 6.44 -12.63
C LEU A 65 1.98 6.40 -11.33
N ILE A 66 1.93 7.52 -10.59
CA ILE A 66 1.13 7.62 -9.36
C ILE A 66 -0.37 7.44 -9.66
N ALA A 67 -0.87 8.01 -10.75
CA ALA A 67 -2.27 7.86 -11.14
C ALA A 67 -2.62 6.40 -11.46
N GLU A 68 -1.77 5.72 -12.20
CA GLU A 68 -1.93 4.30 -12.53
C GLU A 68 -1.90 3.43 -11.27
N LEU A 69 -0.95 3.65 -10.36
CA LEU A 69 -0.86 2.92 -9.10
C LEU A 69 -2.12 3.09 -8.23
N ARG A 70 -2.68 4.31 -8.19
CA ARG A 70 -3.96 4.57 -7.50
C ARG A 70 -5.12 3.86 -8.17
N HIS A 71 -5.13 3.80 -9.50
CA HIS A 71 -6.15 3.07 -10.24
C HIS A 71 -6.10 1.56 -9.93
N VAL A 72 -4.90 0.96 -10.00
CA VAL A 72 -4.69 -0.44 -9.65
C VAL A 72 -5.09 -0.72 -8.19
N GLN A 73 -4.73 0.17 -7.26
CA GLN A 73 -5.13 0.05 -5.87
C GLN A 73 -6.67 0.05 -5.71
N ALA A 74 -7.37 0.92 -6.43
CA ALA A 74 -8.83 0.97 -6.41
C ALA A 74 -9.47 -0.31 -6.97
N LEU A 75 -8.91 -0.88 -8.04
CA LEU A 75 -9.34 -2.17 -8.59
C LEU A 75 -9.15 -3.30 -7.59
N LEU A 76 -7.99 -3.34 -6.92
CA LEU A 76 -7.71 -4.34 -5.89
C LEU A 76 -8.68 -4.22 -4.71
N GLN A 77 -8.98 -3.00 -4.27
CA GLN A 77 -9.97 -2.76 -3.20
C GLN A 77 -11.38 -3.19 -3.63
N ALA A 78 -11.76 -2.99 -4.89
CA ALA A 78 -13.05 -3.43 -5.39
C ALA A 78 -13.19 -4.97 -5.39
N ILE A 79 -12.10 -5.69 -5.63
CA ILE A 79 -12.08 -7.17 -5.68
C ILE A 79 -11.95 -7.78 -4.29
N LEU A 80 -11.00 -7.28 -3.48
CA LEU A 80 -10.63 -7.86 -2.18
C LEU A 80 -11.45 -7.27 -1.01
N GLY A 81 -12.23 -6.21 -1.26
CA GLY A 81 -12.89 -5.42 -0.22
C GLY A 81 -11.96 -4.41 0.43
N GLU A 82 -12.52 -3.53 1.28
CA GLU A 82 -11.70 -2.62 2.07
C GLU A 82 -10.82 -3.43 3.04
N PRO A 83 -9.48 -3.24 3.04
CA PRO A 83 -8.65 -3.80 4.09
C PRO A 83 -9.20 -3.28 5.42
N ALA A 84 -9.35 -4.16 6.41
CA ALA A 84 -9.88 -3.78 7.72
C ALA A 84 -9.10 -2.59 8.24
N THR A 85 -9.67 -1.39 8.12
CA THR A 85 -9.01 -0.18 8.56
C THR A 85 -8.75 -0.39 10.04
N THR A 86 -7.49 -0.56 10.41
CA THR A 86 -7.06 -0.53 11.80
C THR A 86 -7.26 0.91 12.24
N LYS A 87 -8.52 1.24 12.56
CA LYS A 87 -8.95 2.49 13.16
C LYS A 87 -8.20 2.58 14.47
N ARG A 88 -7.01 3.17 14.42
CA ARG A 88 -6.27 3.59 15.60
C ARG A 88 -7.18 4.59 16.30
N LYS A 89 -7.99 4.11 17.25
CA LYS A 89 -8.85 4.92 18.10
C LYS A 89 -7.96 5.98 18.75
N ARG A 90 -7.91 7.18 18.16
CA ARG A 90 -7.42 8.37 18.84
C ARG A 90 -8.40 8.60 19.98
N ARG A 91 -8.04 8.08 21.15
CA ARG A 91 -8.77 8.25 22.40
C ARG A 91 -8.75 9.75 22.71
N GLY A 92 -9.81 10.45 22.30
CA GLY A 92 -9.98 11.88 22.53
C GLY A 92 -9.87 12.16 24.02
N LYS A 93 -8.83 12.89 24.40
CA LYS A 93 -8.61 13.40 25.76
C LYS A 93 -9.71 14.42 26.02
N ARG A 94 -10.78 14.02 26.72
CA ARG A 94 -11.80 14.94 27.23
C ARG A 94 -11.13 15.84 28.27
N VAL A 95 -10.72 17.04 27.85
CA VAL A 95 -10.41 18.14 28.77
C VAL A 95 -11.75 18.63 29.29
N ALA A 96 -12.04 18.33 30.56
CA ALA A 96 -13.18 18.88 31.26
C ALA A 96 -12.91 20.37 31.50
N GLU A 97 -13.39 21.21 30.59
CA GLU A 97 -13.29 22.65 30.71
C GLU A 97 -14.33 23.16 31.71
N LYS A 98 -13.80 23.79 32.75
CA LYS A 98 -14.45 24.24 33.96
C LYS A 98 -15.24 25.52 33.66
N THR A 99 -16.52 25.40 33.30
CA THR A 99 -17.39 26.58 33.13
C THR A 99 -17.77 27.16 34.50
N ARG A 100 -16.94 28.11 34.92
CA ARG A 100 -17.09 29.06 36.02
C ARG A 100 -18.45 29.79 35.92
N ARG A 101 -19.44 29.37 36.72
CA ARG A 101 -20.69 30.13 36.91
C ARG A 101 -20.40 31.34 37.79
N GLN A 102 -20.16 32.50 37.17
CA GLN A 102 -20.41 33.80 37.78
C GLN A 102 -21.90 34.12 37.63
N SER A 103 -22.62 34.26 38.73
CA SER A 103 -23.91 34.96 38.77
C SER A 103 -23.80 36.08 39.79
N THR A 104 -23.98 37.29 39.26
CA THR A 104 -23.96 38.62 39.89
C THR A 104 -25.06 38.80 40.96
N PRO A 105 -24.95 39.82 41.83
CA PRO A 105 -25.77 39.97 43.02
C PRO A 105 -27.17 40.53 42.68
N ARG A 106 -28.18 40.13 43.47
CA ARG A 106 -29.48 40.81 43.49
C ARG A 106 -29.51 41.80 44.65
N ARG A 107 -30.06 42.98 44.32
CA ARG A 107 -30.51 44.12 45.15
C ARG A 107 -30.75 43.84 46.63
#